data_AF-A0A0H5Q7Z1-F1
#
_entry.id   AF-A0A0H5Q7Z1-F1
#
_cell.length_a   1.000
_cell.length_b   1.000
_cell.length_c   1.000
_cell.angle_alpha   90.00
_cell.angle_beta   90.00
_cell.angle_gamma   90.00
#
_symmetry.space_group_name_H-M   'P 1'
#
loop_
_entity.id
_entity.type
_entity.pdbx_description
1 polymer ?
#
loop_
_entity_poly.entity_id
_entity_poly.type
_entity_poly.pdbx_seq_one_letter_code
_entity_poly.pdbx_strand_id
1 'polypeptide(L)' 'MRINRTFSIPVALATELKRKPNQSETVTRALRKYLDNADGETLEDATISIIITELQMRFEPFSPQMELLKTLRALTS' A
#
# COMPACT_ATOMS: atom_id res chain seq x y z
N MET A 1 10.68 -20.99 -7.70
CA MET A 1 9.77 -22.16 -7.57
C MET A 1 8.34 -21.71 -7.91
N ARG A 2 7.56 -22.46 -8.69
CA ARG A 2 6.15 -22.14 -9.01
C ARG A 2 5.24 -23.19 -8.39
N ILE A 3 4.17 -22.76 -7.72
CA ILE A 3 3.14 -23.63 -7.12
C ILE A 3 1.86 -23.42 -7.91
N ASN A 4 1.29 -24.49 -8.46
CA ASN A 4 0.02 -24.43 -9.17
C ASN A 4 -1.12 -24.57 -8.14
N ARG A 5 -1.99 -23.57 -8.06
CA ARG A 5 -3.20 -23.60 -7.21
C ARG A 5 -4.44 -23.40 -8.07
N THR A 6 -5.49 -24.16 -7.78
CA THR A 6 -6.82 -23.97 -8.36
C THR A 6 -7.65 -23.03 -7.50
N PHE A 7 -8.48 -22.21 -8.12
CA PHE A 7 -9.37 -21.28 -7.44
C PHE A 7 -10.66 -21.09 -8.24
N SER A 8 -11.73 -20.70 -7.55
CA SER A 8 -13.01 -20.38 -8.17
C SER A 8 -13.15 -18.87 -8.31
N ILE A 9 -13.59 -18.41 -9.49
CA ILE A 9 -13.85 -16.99 -9.80
C ILE A 9 -15.19 -16.85 -10.54
N PRO A 10 -15.81 -15.66 -10.53
CA PRO A 10 -17.01 -15.39 -11.31
C PRO A 10 -16.82 -15.70 -12.80
N VAL A 11 -17.87 -16.25 -13.43
CA VAL A 11 -17.84 -16.68 -14.84
C VAL A 11 -17.49 -15.53 -15.78
N ALA A 12 -17.99 -14.32 -15.52
CA ALA A 12 -17.66 -13.13 -16.30
C ALA A 12 -16.14 -12.84 -16.28
N LEU A 13 -15.53 -12.87 -15.10
CA LEU A 13 -14.10 -12.62 -14.91
C LEU A 13 -13.24 -13.70 -15.55
N ALA A 14 -13.66 -14.97 -15.47
CA ALA A 14 -13.00 -16.07 -16.16
C ALA A 14 -13.06 -15.89 -17.69
N THR A 15 -14.19 -15.41 -18.21
CA THR A 15 -14.38 -15.15 -19.64
C THR A 15 -13.48 -14.03 -20.13
N GLU A 16 -13.34 -12.96 -19.36
CA GLU A 16 -12.43 -11.85 -19.67
C GLU A 16 -10.96 -12.27 -19.59
N LEU A 17 -10.58 -13.01 -18.54
CA LEU A 17 -9.23 -13.51 -18.36
C LEU A 17 -8.83 -14.45 -19.49
N LYS A 18 -9.76 -15.28 -19.99
CA LYS A 18 -9.53 -16.18 -21.12
C LYS A 18 -9.09 -15.47 -22.40
N ARG A 19 -9.50 -14.21 -22.59
CA ARG A 19 -9.11 -13.38 -23.75
C ARG A 19 -7.69 -12.84 -23.65
N LYS A 20 -7.04 -12.92 -22.48
CA LYS A 20 -5.68 -12.42 -22.28
C LYS A 20 -4.65 -13.50 -22.60
N PRO A 21 -3.52 -13.14 -23.24
CA PRO A 21 -2.37 -14.03 -23.34
C PRO A 21 -1.83 -14.31 -21.93
N ASN A 22 -1.38 -15.53 -21.68
CA ASN A 22 -0.76 -15.95 -20.42
C ASN A 22 -1.59 -15.61 -19.17
N GLN A 23 -2.73 -16.30 -19.00
CA GLN A 23 -3.65 -16.12 -17.87
C GLN A 23 -2.93 -16.19 -16.52
N SER A 24 -2.04 -17.19 -16.34
CA SER A 24 -1.29 -17.37 -15.10
C SER A 24 -0.41 -16.17 -14.74
N GLU A 25 0.20 -15.54 -15.74
CA GLU A 25 1.03 -14.34 -15.54
C GLU A 25 0.17 -13.13 -15.17
N THR A 26 -0.99 -12.99 -15.84
CA THR A 26 -1.96 -11.93 -15.55
C THR A 26 -2.48 -12.02 -14.11
N VAL A 27 -2.84 -13.23 -13.66
CA VAL A 27 -3.28 -13.49 -12.28
C VAL A 27 -2.14 -13.23 -11.30
N THR A 28 -0.92 -13.69 -11.59
CA THR A 28 0.24 -13.48 -10.73
C THR A 28 0.54 -11.99 -10.55
N ARG A 29 0.45 -11.19 -11.62
CA ARG A 29 0.66 -9.73 -11.56
C ARG A 29 -0.43 -9.04 -10.73
N ALA A 30 -1.69 -9.44 -10.90
CA ALA A 30 -2.79 -8.88 -10.12
C ALA A 30 -2.64 -9.20 -8.63
N LEU A 31 -2.27 -10.45 -8.30
CA LEU A 31 -2.01 -10.87 -6.92
C LEU A 31 -0.83 -10.13 -6.31
N ARG A 32 0.29 -9.97 -7.03
CA ARG A 32 1.42 -9.14 -6.55
C ARG A 32 0.98 -7.73 -6.26
N LYS A 33 0.30 -7.07 -7.20
CA LYS A 33 -0.21 -5.71 -6.96
C LYS A 33 -1.12 -5.65 -5.73
N TYR A 34 -1.97 -6.64 -5.51
CA TYR A 34 -2.83 -6.67 -4.33
C TYR A 34 -2.02 -6.83 -3.04
N LEU A 35 -1.05 -7.75 -3.02
CA LEU A 35 -0.20 -8.01 -1.85
C LEU A 35 0.76 -6.86 -1.56
N ASP A 36 1.40 -6.28 -2.59
CA ASP A 36 2.27 -5.11 -2.47
C ASP A 36 1.52 -3.88 -1.90
N ASN A 37 0.21 -3.77 -2.16
CA ASN A 37 -0.63 -2.73 -1.55
C ASN A 37 -1.20 -3.13 -0.19
N ALA A 38 -1.17 -4.42 0.18
CA ALA A 38 -1.54 -4.90 1.50
C ALA A 38 -0.39 -4.68 2.51
N ASP A 39 0.85 -4.63 2.03
CA ASP A 39 2.03 -4.12 2.74
C ASP A 39 2.06 -2.58 2.75
N GLY A 40 0.90 -1.92 2.74
CA GLY A 40 0.83 -0.50 3.04
C GLY A 40 1.39 -0.28 4.43
N GLU A 41 2.41 0.57 4.55
CA GLU A 41 3.16 0.86 5.77
C GLU A 41 2.23 0.84 6.99
N THR A 42 2.33 -0.21 7.79
CA THR A 42 1.61 -0.26 9.06
C THR A 42 2.23 0.81 9.97
N LEU A 43 1.46 1.38 10.89
CA LEU A 43 2.01 2.35 11.85
C LEU A 43 3.20 1.77 12.64
N GLU A 44 3.26 0.45 12.73
CA GLU A 44 4.31 -0.32 13.41
C GLU A 44 5.63 -0.34 12.62
N ASP A 45 5.55 -0.30 11.28
CA ASP A 45 6.71 -0.27 10.38
C ASP A 45 7.11 1.14 9.92
N ALA A 46 6.24 2.13 10.16
CA ALA A 46 6.45 3.51 9.74
C ALA A 46 7.57 4.17 10.57
N THR A 47 8.57 4.73 9.90
CA THR A 47 9.61 5.53 10.57
C THR A 47 8.99 6.79 11.17
N ILE A 48 9.54 7.29 12.29
CA ILE A 48 9.11 8.53 12.94
C ILE A 48 8.95 9.70 11.94
N SER A 49 9.83 9.78 10.93
CA SER A 49 9.78 10.78 9.85
C SER A 49 8.52 10.70 8.99
N ILE A 50 8.05 9.50 8.67
CA ILE A 50 6.84 9.24 7.88
C ILE A 50 5.62 9.66 8.68
N ILE A 51 5.56 9.25 9.96
CA ILE A 51 4.47 9.61 10.88
C ILE A 51 4.37 11.13 11.03
N ILE A 52 5.50 11.82 11.24
CA ILE A 52 5.53 13.28 11.36
C ILE A 52 5.04 13.94 10.06
N THR A 53 5.43 13.41 8.90
CA THR A 53 5.03 13.95 7.59
C THR A 53 3.53 13.81 7.35
N GLU A 54 2.96 12.63 7.65
CA GLU A 54 1.52 12.38 7.57
C GLU A 54 0.70 13.28 8.52
N LEU A 55 1.19 13.48 9.74
CA LEU A 55 0.54 14.37 10.69
C LEU A 55 0.60 15.84 10.23
N GLN A 56 1.71 16.28 9.64
CA GLN A 56 1.84 17.65 9.10
C GLN A 56 0.82 17.95 8.00
N MET A 57 0.40 16.95 7.22
CA MET A 57 -0.63 17.12 6.17
C MET A 57 -2.05 17.26 6.73
N ARG A 58 -2.29 16.90 8.00
CA ARG A 58 -3.62 16.93 8.64
C ARG A 58 -3.90 18.19 9.46
N PHE A 59 -2.87 18.96 9.78
CA PHE A 59 -3.01 20.17 10.60
C PHE A 59 -2.95 21.44 9.76
N GLU A 60 -3.69 22.47 10.20
CA GLU A 60 -3.63 23.78 9.56
C GLU A 60 -2.26 24.44 9.74
N PRO A 61 -1.82 25.25 8.76
CA PRO A 61 -0.61 26.05 8.88
C PRO A 61 -0.65 26.91 10.15
N PHE A 62 0.47 26.96 10.89
CA PHE A 62 0.64 27.75 12.13
C PHE A 62 -0.23 27.33 13.32
N SER A 63 -0.89 26.17 13.26
CA SER A 63 -1.54 25.59 14.43
C SER A 63 -0.51 25.18 15.51
N PRO A 64 -0.88 25.23 16.81
CA PRO A 64 0.01 24.77 17.89
C PRO A 64 0.52 23.34 17.69
N GLN A 65 -0.31 22.48 17.10
CA GLN A 65 0.03 21.10 16.76
C GLN A 65 1.11 21.03 15.67
N MET A 66 1.05 21.91 14.67
CA MET A 66 2.05 22.00 13.60
C MET A 66 3.41 22.47 14.14
N GLU A 67 3.43 23.44 15.05
CA GLU A 67 4.67 23.90 15.70
C GLU A 67 5.30 22.79 16.56
N LEU A 68 4.49 22.00 17.27
CA LEU A 68 4.96 20.81 17.99
C LEU A 68 5.59 19.79 17.03
N LEU A 69 4.94 19.49 15.90
CA LEU A 69 5.49 18.55 14.91
C LEU A 69 6.81 19.04 14.31
N LYS A 70 6.97 20.35 14.10
CA LYS A 70 8.26 20.94 13.66
C LYS A 70 9.34 20.75 14.70
N THR A 71 9.04 20.98 15.99
CA THR A 71 10.02 20.74 17.06
C THR A 71 10.38 19.26 17.21
N LEU A 72 9.40 18.36 17.12
CA LEU A 72 9.65 16.91 17.14
C LEU A 72 10.53 16.48 15.97
N ARG A 73 10.26 16.98 14.76
CA ARG A 73 11.09 16.71 13.58
C ARG A 73 12.54 17.13 13.82
N ALA A 74 12.77 18.33 14.39
CA ALA A 74 14.11 18.82 14.67
C ALA A 74 14.86 17.99 15.72
N LEU A 75 14.15 17.37 16.66
CA LEU A 75 14.74 16.49 17.69
C LEU A 75 15.02 15.07 17.19
N THR A 76 14.28 14.61 16.17
CA THR A 76 14.40 13.26 15.61
C THR A 76 15.20 13.21 14.30
N SER A 77 15.80 14.34 13.89
CA SER A 77 16.65 14.47 12.69
C SER A 77 18.10 14.16 12.98
#